data_AF-A0A9Q9CRL2-F1
#
_entry.id   AF-A0A9Q9CRL2-F1
#
_cell.length_a   1.000
_cell.length_b   1.000
_cell.length_c   1.000
_cell.angle_alpha   90.00
_cell.angle_beta   90.00
_cell.angle_gamma   90.00
#
_symmetry.space_group_name_H-M   'P 1'
#
loop_
_entity.id
_entity.type
_entity.pdbx_description
1 polymer ?
#
loop_
_entity_poly.entity_id
_entity_poly.type
_entity_poly.pdbx_seq_one_letter_code
_entity_poly.pdbx_strand_id
1 'polypeptide(L)'
;MKKTNDIQNENFIFIPDEIQYQFDSYIENVIIPLLEAGEGTPIVEPQYWDLLIVLRYSGLRTQEVLHIIDESVSEDTEYFQYDSPEYWNDRLHYSIPFMKTRMLYMNNKIQLPQMAQTNMISQAIIRQMKRVKTLPPTLNGCYYLFREMNSQSKIVPISSIKLNRILKKISETIPLNTFNGAIYKLSPRQFRATAIKDMVKLHNI
;
A
#
# COMPACT_ATOMS: atom_id res chain seq x y z
N MET A 1 34.44 11.30 -10.33
CA MET A 1 33.12 10.88 -9.82
C MET A 1 32.37 10.19 -10.94
N LYS A 2 32.09 8.89 -10.83
CA LYS A 2 31.30 8.14 -11.81
C LYS A 2 29.86 8.67 -11.77
N LYS A 3 29.34 9.14 -12.90
CA LYS A 3 27.90 9.42 -13.06
C LYS A 3 27.17 8.08 -12.92
N THR A 4 26.39 7.91 -11.87
CA THR A 4 25.41 6.84 -11.76
C THR A 4 24.42 7.01 -12.90
N ASN A 5 24.40 6.06 -13.83
CA ASN A 5 23.38 5.97 -14.87
C ASN A 5 22.07 5.53 -14.21
N ASP A 6 21.36 6.49 -13.62
CA ASP A 6 19.99 6.30 -13.18
C ASP A 6 19.12 6.09 -14.43
N ILE A 7 18.75 4.85 -14.71
CA ILE A 7 17.79 4.55 -15.77
C ILE A 7 16.44 5.15 -15.33
N GLN A 8 15.96 6.15 -16.07
CA GLN A 8 14.59 6.64 -15.89
C GLN A 8 13.63 5.53 -16.37
N ASN A 9 12.88 5.01 -15.41
CA ASN A 9 12.05 3.81 -15.49
C ASN A 9 10.72 4.01 -16.25
N GLU A 10 10.69 4.83 -17.30
CA GLU A 10 9.43 5.17 -17.99
C GLU A 10 8.83 4.03 -18.84
N ASN A 11 9.55 2.92 -19.03
CA ASN A 11 9.17 1.89 -20.00
C ASN A 11 8.63 0.57 -19.43
N PHE A 12 8.68 0.33 -18.10
CA PHE A 12 8.22 -0.95 -17.53
C PHE A 12 6.89 -0.83 -16.80
N ILE A 13 5.87 -1.51 -17.34
CA ILE A 13 4.51 -1.59 -16.76
C ILE A 13 4.51 -2.40 -15.45
N PHE A 14 5.36 -3.43 -15.35
CA PHE A 14 5.50 -4.33 -14.20
C PHE A 14 6.87 -4.16 -13.54
N ILE A 15 7.00 -4.59 -12.29
CA ILE A 15 8.31 -4.78 -11.66
C ILE A 15 8.97 -6.00 -12.33
N PRO A 16 10.23 -5.92 -12.80
CA PRO A 16 10.96 -7.06 -13.33
C PRO A 16 11.09 -8.18 -12.29
N ASP A 17 11.06 -9.44 -12.72
CA ASP A 17 10.99 -10.61 -11.83
C ASP A 17 12.19 -10.65 -10.85
N GLU A 18 13.39 -10.27 -11.29
CA GLU A 18 14.59 -10.19 -10.45
C GLU A 18 14.52 -9.07 -9.40
N ILE A 19 13.87 -7.95 -9.72
CA ILE A 19 13.67 -6.84 -8.79
C ILE A 19 12.55 -7.16 -7.81
N GLN A 20 11.48 -7.79 -8.31
CA GLN A 20 10.37 -8.29 -7.51
C GLN A 20 10.89 -9.27 -6.46
N TYR A 21 11.71 -10.26 -6.85
CA TYR A 21 12.30 -11.20 -5.91
C TYR A 21 13.13 -10.52 -4.81
N GLN A 22 13.98 -9.56 -5.18
CA GLN A 22 14.79 -8.81 -4.20
C GLN A 22 13.91 -8.03 -3.22
N PHE A 23 12.89 -7.34 -3.72
CA PHE A 23 12.00 -6.53 -2.90
C PHE A 23 11.11 -7.38 -1.99
N ASP A 24 10.46 -8.40 -2.55
CA ASP A 24 9.57 -9.31 -1.81
C ASP A 24 10.38 -10.09 -0.75
N SER A 25 11.59 -10.55 -1.08
CA SER A 25 12.49 -11.21 -0.11
C SER A 25 12.89 -10.28 1.04
N TYR A 26 13.14 -9.00 0.76
CA TYR A 26 13.43 -8.03 1.81
C TYR A 26 12.20 -7.78 2.70
N ILE A 27 11.01 -7.67 2.12
CA ILE A 27 9.76 -7.54 2.89
C ILE A 27 9.58 -8.76 3.80
N GLU A 28 9.67 -9.96 3.23
CA GLU A 28 9.33 -11.20 3.92
C GLU A 28 10.36 -11.56 5.01
N ASN A 29 11.65 -11.39 4.74
CA ASN A 29 12.71 -11.85 5.64
C ASN A 29 13.23 -10.78 6.59
N VAL A 30 12.98 -9.49 6.32
CA VAL A 30 13.48 -8.37 7.16
C VAL A 30 12.32 -7.59 7.76
N ILE A 31 11.39 -7.11 6.93
CA ILE A 31 10.36 -6.18 7.39
C ILE A 31 9.28 -6.87 8.20
N ILE A 32 8.73 -8.00 7.73
CA ILE A 32 7.66 -8.71 8.43
C ILE A 32 8.07 -9.13 9.85
N PRO A 33 9.25 -9.76 10.08
CA PRO A 33 9.66 -10.13 11.42
C PRO A 33 9.70 -8.94 12.39
N LEU A 34 10.23 -7.79 11.94
CA LEU A 34 10.27 -6.57 12.76
C LEU A 34 8.86 -6.04 13.06
N LEU A 35 7.98 -6.02 12.05
CA LEU A 35 6.60 -5.58 12.21
C LEU A 35 5.80 -6.48 13.17
N GLU A 36 6.04 -7.79 13.14
CA GLU A 36 5.40 -8.77 14.02
C GLU A 36 5.94 -8.70 15.46
N ALA A 37 7.22 -8.40 15.63
CA ALA A 37 7.84 -8.13 16.93
C ALA A 37 7.42 -6.76 17.53
N GLY A 38 6.74 -5.91 16.76
CA GLY A 38 6.37 -4.56 17.19
C GLY A 38 7.57 -3.60 17.22
N GLU A 39 8.63 -3.91 16.49
CA GLU A 39 9.87 -3.13 16.46
C GLU A 39 9.82 -2.02 15.41
N GLY A 40 10.77 -1.08 15.53
CA GLY A 40 11.00 -0.08 14.49
C GLY A 40 11.53 -0.73 13.22
N THR A 41 11.15 -0.19 12.06
CA THR A 41 11.59 -0.68 10.76
C THR A 41 12.74 0.17 10.19
N PRO A 42 13.64 -0.42 9.40
CA PRO A 42 14.70 0.33 8.73
C PRO A 42 14.12 1.25 7.65
N ILE A 43 14.89 2.31 7.33
CA ILE A 43 14.65 3.29 6.24
C ILE A 43 13.45 4.21 6.46
N VAL A 44 12.27 3.64 6.73
CA VAL A 44 11.01 4.35 6.97
C VAL A 44 10.22 3.68 8.08
N GLU A 45 9.26 4.40 8.62
CA GLU A 45 8.41 4.03 9.75
C GLU A 45 7.46 2.86 9.41
N PRO A 46 7.08 2.04 10.41
CA PRO A 46 6.30 0.81 10.21
C PRO A 46 5.01 0.97 9.39
N GLN A 47 4.30 2.08 9.57
CA GLN A 47 3.05 2.39 8.86
C GLN A 47 3.22 2.44 7.33
N TYR A 48 4.39 2.86 6.85
CA TYR A 48 4.66 2.94 5.42
C TYR A 48 5.00 1.57 4.83
N TRP A 49 5.63 0.70 5.61
CA TRP A 49 5.84 -0.69 5.20
C TRP A 49 4.51 -1.45 5.11
N ASP A 50 3.60 -1.28 6.07
CA ASP A 50 2.26 -1.87 5.97
C ASP A 50 1.47 -1.33 4.77
N LEU A 51 1.59 -0.03 4.45
CA LEU A 51 1.03 0.54 3.23
C LEU A 51 1.59 -0.13 1.97
N LEU A 52 2.90 -0.35 1.91
CA LEU A 52 3.57 -1.00 0.79
C LEU A 52 3.17 -2.47 0.65
N ILE A 53 3.03 -3.21 1.75
CA ILE A 53 2.52 -4.59 1.76
C ILE A 53 1.12 -4.62 1.16
N VAL A 54 0.21 -3.75 1.62
CA VAL A 54 -1.15 -3.69 1.07
C VAL A 54 -1.12 -3.36 -0.43
N LEU A 55 -0.34 -2.36 -0.86
CA LEU A 55 -0.23 -2.00 -2.28
C LEU A 55 0.35 -3.14 -3.14
N ARG A 56 1.41 -3.80 -2.66
CA ARG A 56 2.16 -4.83 -3.39
C ARG A 56 1.36 -6.10 -3.61
N TYR A 57 0.56 -6.53 -2.63
CA TYR A 57 -0.09 -7.83 -2.66
C TYR A 57 -1.61 -7.77 -2.92
N SER A 58 -2.28 -6.61 -2.77
CA SER A 58 -3.75 -6.54 -2.98
C SER A 58 -4.19 -6.34 -4.43
N GLY A 59 -3.31 -5.81 -5.30
CA GLY A 59 -3.69 -5.38 -6.64
C GLY A 59 -4.59 -4.13 -6.68
N LEU A 60 -4.84 -3.46 -5.55
CA LEU A 60 -5.58 -2.20 -5.51
C LEU A 60 -4.77 -1.04 -6.11
N ARG A 61 -5.46 -0.05 -6.67
CA ARG A 61 -4.82 1.20 -7.11
C ARG A 61 -4.36 1.97 -5.88
N THR A 62 -3.31 2.76 -6.03
CA THR A 62 -2.78 3.60 -4.95
C THR A 62 -3.84 4.48 -4.30
N GLN A 63 -4.69 5.14 -5.10
CA GLN A 63 -5.77 5.97 -4.55
C GLN A 63 -6.78 5.16 -3.75
N GLU A 64 -7.09 3.93 -4.16
CA GLU A 64 -8.04 3.08 -3.44
C GLU A 64 -7.49 2.73 -2.05
N VAL A 65 -6.19 2.43 -1.95
CA VAL A 65 -5.53 2.12 -0.66
C VAL A 65 -5.39 3.36 0.22
N LEU A 66 -5.00 4.52 -0.33
CA LEU A 66 -4.84 5.74 0.46
C LEU A 66 -6.18 6.29 1.00
N HIS A 67 -7.31 5.91 0.40
CA HIS A 67 -8.65 6.34 0.82
C HIS A 67 -9.43 5.25 1.58
N ILE A 68 -8.75 4.22 2.09
CA ILE A 68 -9.36 3.24 3.00
C ILE A 68 -9.83 3.94 4.28
N ILE A 69 -11.06 3.68 4.73
CA ILE A 69 -11.62 4.18 5.99
C ILE A 69 -11.69 3.06 7.04
N ASP A 70 -11.21 3.35 8.25
CA ASP A 70 -11.34 2.51 9.44
C ASP A 70 -12.65 2.78 10.18
N GLU A 71 -13.66 1.97 9.90
CA GLU A 71 -14.99 2.06 10.52
C GLU A 71 -15.02 1.52 11.97
N SER A 72 -13.97 0.86 12.45
CA SER A 72 -13.96 0.32 13.82
C SER A 72 -13.88 1.40 14.91
N VAL A 73 -13.65 2.66 14.50
CA VAL A 73 -13.53 3.84 15.36
C VAL A 73 -14.63 4.88 15.06
N SER A 74 -15.46 4.66 14.03
CA SER A 74 -16.59 5.55 13.73
C SER A 74 -17.79 5.17 14.57
N GLU A 75 -17.94 5.76 15.77
CA GLU A 75 -19.11 5.52 16.62
C GLU A 75 -20.40 6.14 16.04
N ASP A 76 -20.33 7.18 15.22
CA ASP A 76 -21.49 7.79 14.57
C ASP A 76 -21.04 8.56 13.32
N THR A 77 -20.89 7.89 12.19
CA THR A 77 -20.96 8.58 10.90
C THR A 77 -22.20 8.08 10.18
N GLU A 78 -23.34 8.70 10.51
CA GLU A 78 -24.29 9.04 9.46
C GLU A 78 -23.46 9.69 8.35
N TYR A 79 -23.26 8.94 7.26
CA TYR A 79 -22.64 9.50 6.07
C TYR A 79 -23.38 10.80 5.78
N PHE A 80 -22.66 11.92 5.74
CA PHE A 80 -23.18 13.10 5.07
C PHE A 80 -23.47 12.67 3.62
N GLN A 81 -24.71 12.25 3.37
CA GLN A 81 -25.37 12.43 2.10
C GLN A 81 -25.41 13.93 1.92
N TYR A 82 -24.35 14.48 1.35
CA TYR A 82 -24.39 15.86 0.88
C TYR A 82 -25.15 15.83 -0.45
N ASP A 83 -26.45 16.13 -0.37
CA ASP A 83 -27.29 16.44 -1.50
C ASP A 83 -26.75 17.68 -2.22
N SER A 84 -26.08 17.48 -3.35
CA SER A 84 -25.75 18.52 -4.33
C SER A 84 -25.51 17.86 -5.70
N PRO A 85 -26.39 18.05 -6.71
CA PRO A 85 -26.49 17.11 -7.82
C PRO A 85 -25.47 17.27 -8.96
N GLU A 86 -24.48 18.17 -8.90
CA GLU A 86 -23.86 18.62 -10.17
C GLU A 86 -22.32 18.58 -10.26
N TYR A 87 -21.55 18.14 -9.25
CA TYR A 87 -20.07 18.23 -9.36
C TYR A 87 -19.20 17.15 -8.70
N TRP A 88 -19.68 15.92 -8.46
CA TRP A 88 -18.84 14.85 -7.87
C TRP A 88 -18.84 13.55 -8.68
N ASN A 89 -18.06 13.52 -9.76
CA ASN A 89 -17.64 12.26 -10.39
C ASN A 89 -16.60 11.53 -9.49
N ASP A 90 -16.93 10.28 -9.13
CA ASP A 90 -16.02 9.13 -8.95
C ASP A 90 -14.96 9.09 -7.83
N ARG A 91 -15.23 9.61 -6.62
CA ARG A 91 -14.38 9.30 -5.44
C ARG A 91 -15.00 8.22 -4.56
N LEU A 92 -14.77 6.97 -4.94
CA LEU A 92 -15.11 5.78 -4.14
C LEU A 92 -14.32 5.78 -2.83
N HIS A 93 -15.01 5.95 -1.71
CA HIS A 93 -14.46 5.67 -0.39
C HIS A 93 -14.56 4.17 -0.13
N TYR A 94 -13.45 3.51 0.22
CA TYR A 94 -13.43 2.07 0.50
C TYR A 94 -13.40 1.86 2.00
N SER A 95 -14.42 1.21 2.57
CA SER A 95 -14.39 0.83 3.97
C SER A 95 -13.70 -0.52 4.18
N ILE A 96 -13.11 -0.74 5.36
CA ILE A 96 -12.48 -2.02 5.71
C ILE A 96 -13.45 -3.21 5.56
N PRO A 97 -14.76 -3.12 5.92
CA PRO A 97 -15.72 -4.16 5.59
C PRO A 97 -15.86 -4.39 4.08
N PHE A 98 -15.86 -3.32 3.28
CA PHE A 98 -15.89 -3.42 1.81
C PHE A 98 -14.60 -4.01 1.22
N MET A 99 -13.46 -3.88 1.90
CA MET A 99 -12.19 -4.46 1.45
C MET A 99 -12.08 -5.95 1.76
N LYS A 100 -12.70 -6.43 2.86
CA LYS A 100 -12.98 -7.86 3.03
C LYS A 100 -13.77 -8.40 1.84
N THR A 101 -14.67 -7.60 1.27
CA THR A 101 -15.48 -7.93 0.10
C THR A 101 -14.70 -7.80 -1.22
N ARG A 102 -13.92 -6.73 -1.42
CA ARG A 102 -13.24 -6.42 -2.70
C ARG A 102 -11.93 -7.16 -2.92
N MET A 103 -11.36 -7.78 -1.87
CA MET A 103 -10.34 -8.82 -2.04
C MET A 103 -10.87 -10.05 -2.81
N LEU A 104 -12.14 -10.08 -3.23
CA LEU A 104 -12.81 -11.24 -3.81
C LEU A 104 -13.80 -11.00 -4.97
N TYR A 105 -13.93 -9.80 -5.54
CA TYR A 105 -14.82 -9.59 -6.70
C TYR A 105 -14.05 -9.30 -7.99
N MET A 106 -13.36 -10.32 -8.50
CA MET A 106 -13.32 -10.56 -9.94
C MET A 106 -14.20 -11.79 -10.20
N ASN A 107 -15.41 -11.55 -10.71
CA ASN A 107 -16.33 -12.54 -11.29
C ASN A 107 -16.56 -13.85 -10.49
N ASN A 108 -17.42 -13.81 -9.47
CA ASN A 108 -18.27 -14.93 -9.03
C ASN A 108 -17.66 -16.36 -8.99
N LYS A 109 -16.37 -16.52 -8.67
CA LYS A 109 -15.70 -17.77 -8.24
C LYS A 109 -14.21 -17.48 -8.11
N ILE A 110 -13.80 -16.92 -6.98
CA ILE A 110 -12.42 -17.10 -6.51
C ILE A 110 -12.56 -17.73 -5.13
N GLN A 111 -12.18 -18.99 -5.02
CA GLN A 111 -11.75 -19.50 -3.73
C GLN A 111 -10.48 -18.71 -3.41
N LEU A 112 -10.48 -17.92 -2.34
CA LEU A 112 -9.23 -17.39 -1.79
C LEU A 112 -8.31 -18.59 -1.64
N PRO A 113 -7.20 -18.70 -2.39
CA PRO A 113 -6.24 -19.72 -2.03
C PRO A 113 -5.78 -19.32 -0.61
N GLN A 114 -5.70 -20.29 0.29
CA GLN A 114 -5.12 -20.13 1.63
C GLN A 114 -3.63 -19.77 1.49
N MET A 115 -3.30 -18.64 0.89
CA MET A 115 -1.94 -18.22 0.58
C MET A 115 -1.44 -17.29 1.67
N ALA A 116 -0.19 -17.48 2.05
CA ALA A 116 0.54 -16.66 3.00
C ALA A 116 0.38 -15.14 2.74
N GLN A 117 0.19 -14.73 1.49
CA GLN A 117 -0.03 -13.33 1.09
C GLN A 117 -1.34 -12.74 1.61
N THR A 118 -2.43 -13.51 1.67
CA THR A 118 -3.72 -13.08 2.25
C THR A 118 -3.58 -12.82 3.74
N ASN A 119 -2.73 -13.61 4.42
CA ASN A 119 -2.36 -13.37 5.80
C ASN A 119 -1.56 -12.07 5.94
N MET A 120 -0.54 -11.83 5.09
CA MET A 120 0.29 -10.63 5.14
C MET A 120 -0.50 -9.32 4.97
N ILE A 121 -1.43 -9.24 4.01
CA ILE A 121 -2.30 -8.05 3.82
C ILE A 121 -3.17 -7.84 5.06
N SER A 122 -3.80 -8.90 5.56
CA SER A 122 -4.69 -8.83 6.72
C SER A 122 -3.94 -8.36 7.97
N GLN A 123 -2.74 -8.90 8.21
CA GLN A 123 -1.90 -8.48 9.33
C GLN A 123 -1.43 -7.04 9.18
N ALA A 124 -1.09 -6.58 7.97
CA ALA A 124 -0.71 -5.20 7.72
C ALA A 124 -1.84 -4.21 8.05
N ILE A 125 -3.07 -4.55 7.64
CA ILE A 125 -4.27 -3.78 8.00
C ILE A 125 -4.47 -3.77 9.51
N ILE A 126 -4.43 -4.93 10.17
CA ILE A 126 -4.62 -5.04 11.63
C ILE A 126 -3.58 -4.24 12.41
N ARG A 127 -2.29 -4.32 12.03
CA ARG A 127 -1.22 -3.52 12.63
C ARG A 127 -1.49 -2.03 12.45
N GLN A 128 -1.88 -1.62 11.25
CA GLN A 128 -2.16 -0.23 10.98
C GLN A 128 -3.37 0.29 11.77
N MET A 129 -4.46 -0.48 11.85
CA MET A 129 -5.63 -0.15 12.70
C MET A 129 -5.19 0.07 14.16
N LYS A 130 -4.36 -0.82 14.70
CA LYS A 130 -3.82 -0.67 16.06
C LYS A 130 -3.01 0.62 16.23
N ARG A 131 -2.18 0.99 15.25
CA ARG A 131 -1.37 2.23 15.31
C ARG A 131 -2.21 3.49 15.29
N VAL A 132 -3.29 3.49 14.50
CA VAL A 132 -4.11 4.70 14.32
C VAL A 132 -5.32 4.75 15.25
N LYS A 133 -5.56 3.70 16.05
CA LYS A 133 -6.75 3.59 16.93
C LYS A 133 -6.99 4.83 17.79
N THR A 134 -5.93 5.45 18.30
CA THR A 134 -6.02 6.63 19.18
C THR A 134 -5.87 7.96 18.43
N LEU A 135 -5.60 7.93 17.12
CA LEU A 135 -5.50 9.14 16.32
C LEU A 135 -6.90 9.66 15.97
N PRO A 136 -7.17 10.97 16.15
CA PRO A 136 -8.43 11.57 15.75
C PRO A 136 -8.62 11.46 14.21
N PRO A 137 -9.84 11.74 13.71
CA PRO A 137 -10.07 11.78 12.27
C PRO A 137 -9.24 12.89 11.61
N THR A 138 -9.11 12.83 10.29
CA THR A 138 -8.53 13.92 9.51
C THR A 138 -9.44 15.14 9.53
N LEU A 139 -8.95 16.31 9.09
CA LEU A 139 -9.72 17.58 9.14
C LEU A 139 -11.11 17.53 8.46
N ASN A 140 -11.31 16.61 7.52
CA ASN A 140 -12.59 16.38 6.85
C ASN A 140 -13.50 15.38 7.59
N GLY A 141 -13.17 15.00 8.83
CA GLY A 141 -13.95 14.05 9.64
C GLY A 141 -13.71 12.58 9.31
N CYS A 142 -12.88 12.24 8.33
CA CYS A 142 -12.67 10.84 7.93
C CYS A 142 -11.60 10.12 8.77
N TYR A 143 -11.87 8.86 9.14
CA TYR A 143 -10.91 7.97 9.80
C TYR A 143 -10.10 7.16 8.78
N TYR A 144 -9.32 7.83 7.91
CA TYR A 144 -8.49 7.10 6.94
C TYR A 144 -7.53 6.11 7.64
N LEU A 145 -7.47 4.87 7.19
CA LEU A 145 -6.62 3.83 7.79
C LEU A 145 -5.14 4.23 7.73
N PHE A 146 -4.71 4.75 6.57
CA PHE A 146 -3.36 5.24 6.35
C PHE A 146 -3.31 6.76 6.56
N ARG A 147 -3.22 7.17 7.83
CA ARG A 147 -3.10 8.57 8.26
C ARG A 147 -1.94 8.77 9.22
N GLU A 148 -1.46 10.01 9.29
CA GLU A 148 -0.32 10.40 10.14
C GLU A 148 -0.47 11.83 10.67
N MET A 149 0.26 12.15 11.73
CA MET A 149 0.45 13.52 12.17
C MET A 149 1.55 14.18 11.32
N ASN A 150 1.22 15.29 10.65
CA ASN A 150 2.20 16.04 9.88
C ASN A 150 3.05 16.96 10.78
N SER A 151 4.01 17.67 10.17
CA SER A 151 4.89 18.62 10.87
C SER A 151 4.18 19.82 11.50
N GLN A 152 2.90 20.03 11.20
CA GLN A 152 2.04 21.06 11.80
C GLN A 152 1.11 20.48 12.87
N SER A 153 1.38 19.27 13.35
CA SER A 153 0.58 18.56 14.36
C SER A 153 -0.87 18.30 13.92
N LYS A 154 -1.14 18.26 12.61
CA LYS A 154 -2.46 17.94 12.04
C LYS A 154 -2.49 16.50 11.55
N ILE A 155 -3.60 15.80 11.78
CA ILE A 155 -3.82 14.46 11.23
C ILE A 155 -4.23 14.60 9.75
N VAL A 156 -3.44 13.97 8.88
CA VAL A 156 -3.64 13.98 7.42
C VAL A 156 -3.56 12.56 6.87
N PRO A 157 -4.27 12.24 5.78
CA PRO A 157 -4.05 10.98 5.08
C PRO A 157 -2.65 10.97 4.47
N ILE A 158 -2.03 9.79 4.39
CA ILE A 158 -0.76 9.64 3.66
C ILE A 158 -1.02 9.98 2.19
N SER A 159 -0.25 10.94 1.65
CA SER A 159 -0.43 11.41 0.27
C SER A 159 0.38 10.59 -0.73
N SER A 160 -0.05 10.58 -2.00
CA SER A 160 0.74 9.97 -3.09
C SER A 160 2.13 10.59 -3.24
N ILE A 161 2.26 11.89 -2.96
CA ILE A 161 3.56 12.60 -2.98
C ILE A 161 4.49 12.03 -1.91
N LYS A 162 3.97 11.81 -0.69
CA LYS A 162 4.71 11.21 0.42
C LYS A 162 5.09 9.78 0.10
N LEU A 163 4.18 8.97 -0.45
CA LEU A 163 4.46 7.61 -0.91
C LEU A 163 5.59 7.56 -1.95
N ASN A 164 5.59 8.45 -2.94
CA ASN A 164 6.67 8.52 -3.93
C ASN A 164 8.03 8.85 -3.30
N ARG A 165 8.06 9.73 -2.28
CA ARG A 165 9.29 10.03 -1.53
C ARG A 165 9.79 8.82 -0.74
N ILE A 166 8.87 8.06 -0.12
CA ILE A 166 9.18 6.81 0.60
C ILE A 166 9.78 5.78 -0.36
N LEU A 167 9.13 5.54 -1.51
CA LEU A 167 9.63 4.59 -2.50
C LEU A 167 11.00 4.98 -3.03
N LYS A 168 11.23 6.28 -3.28
CA LYS A 168 12.55 6.80 -3.66
C LYS A 168 13.59 6.48 -2.57
N LYS A 169 13.29 6.78 -1.30
CA LYS A 169 14.20 6.50 -0.18
C LYS A 169 14.50 5.01 -0.04
N ILE A 170 13.51 4.15 -0.23
CA ILE A 170 13.66 2.70 -0.21
C ILE A 170 14.56 2.24 -1.37
N SER A 171 14.27 2.66 -2.60
CA SER A 171 15.09 2.31 -3.78
C SER A 171 16.53 2.81 -3.68
N GLU A 172 16.79 3.92 -3.01
CA GLU A 172 18.16 4.44 -2.80
C GLU A 172 18.91 3.69 -1.70
N THR A 173 18.21 3.07 -0.74
CA THR A 173 18.83 2.43 0.43
C THR A 173 18.93 0.91 0.30
N ILE A 174 17.94 0.30 -0.33
CA ILE A 174 17.94 -1.12 -0.68
C ILE A 174 18.39 -1.16 -2.15
N PRO A 175 19.63 -1.59 -2.44
CA PRO A 175 20.09 -1.67 -3.82
C PRO A 175 19.33 -2.78 -4.54
N LEU A 176 18.21 -2.41 -5.16
CA LEU A 176 17.44 -3.25 -6.07
C LEU A 176 18.19 -3.28 -7.40
N ASN A 177 19.15 -4.18 -7.51
CA ASN A 177 20.10 -4.19 -8.61
C ASN A 177 19.49 -4.85 -9.83
N THR A 178 19.51 -4.14 -10.96
CA THR A 178 19.28 -4.75 -12.27
C THR A 178 20.49 -5.59 -12.68
N PHE A 179 20.36 -6.48 -13.68
CA PHE A 179 21.47 -7.30 -14.20
C PHE A 179 22.70 -6.49 -14.65
N ASN A 180 22.47 -5.24 -15.04
CA ASN A 180 23.46 -4.26 -15.47
C ASN A 180 24.01 -3.38 -14.32
N GLY A 181 23.68 -3.72 -13.06
CA GLY A 181 24.19 -3.06 -11.86
C GLY A 181 23.63 -1.66 -11.59
N ALA A 182 22.54 -1.28 -12.27
CA ALA A 182 21.84 -0.03 -12.02
C ALA A 182 20.85 -0.20 -10.86
N ILE A 183 20.62 0.87 -10.10
CA ILE A 183 19.63 0.90 -9.03
C ILE A 183 18.23 1.08 -9.64
N TYR A 184 17.36 0.11 -9.39
CA TYR A 184 15.98 0.16 -9.85
C TYR A 184 15.10 1.05 -8.95
N LYS A 185 14.34 1.96 -9.58
CA LYS A 185 13.42 2.87 -8.89
C LYS A 185 11.99 2.33 -8.94
N LEU A 186 11.44 1.97 -7.78
CA LEU A 186 10.06 1.49 -7.66
C LEU A 186 9.07 2.64 -7.86
N SER A 187 7.91 2.35 -8.45
CA SER A 187 6.78 3.27 -8.52
C SER A 187 5.47 2.63 -8.06
N PRO A 188 4.52 3.40 -7.48
CA PRO A 188 3.28 2.84 -6.96
C PRO A 188 2.44 2.15 -8.04
N ARG A 189 2.49 2.65 -9.29
CA ARG A 189 1.70 2.12 -10.40
C ARG A 189 2.11 0.69 -10.77
N GLN A 190 3.40 0.36 -10.60
CA GLN A 190 3.93 -0.97 -10.92
C GLN A 190 3.45 -2.03 -9.93
N PHE A 191 3.14 -1.69 -8.68
CA PHE A 191 2.64 -2.67 -7.71
C PHE A 191 1.33 -3.32 -8.14
N ARG A 192 0.35 -2.53 -8.56
CA ARG A 192 -0.94 -3.06 -9.04
C ARG A 192 -0.75 -3.98 -10.24
N ALA A 193 0.01 -3.53 -11.24
CA ALA A 193 0.24 -4.31 -12.44
C ALA A 193 0.92 -5.65 -12.09
N THR A 194 1.94 -5.61 -11.23
CA THR A 194 2.70 -6.80 -10.79
C THR A 194 1.80 -7.77 -10.02
N ALA A 195 1.00 -7.28 -9.07
CA ALA A 195 0.04 -8.10 -8.33
C ALA A 195 -0.98 -8.80 -9.25
N ILE A 196 -1.54 -8.08 -10.24
CA ILE A 196 -2.48 -8.68 -11.20
C ILE A 196 -1.78 -9.76 -12.05
N LYS A 197 -0.55 -9.51 -12.51
CA LYS A 197 0.27 -10.49 -13.22
C LYS A 197 0.51 -11.74 -12.37
N ASP A 198 0.88 -11.57 -11.10
CA ASP A 198 1.09 -12.68 -10.15
C ASP A 198 -0.19 -13.50 -9.94
N MET A 199 -1.34 -12.83 -9.76
CA MET A 199 -2.64 -13.49 -9.64
C MET A 199 -2.99 -14.31 -10.88
N VAL A 200 -2.80 -13.75 -12.09
CA VAL A 200 -3.05 -14.48 -13.35
C VAL A 200 -2.14 -15.70 -13.49
N LYS A 201 -0.85 -15.59 -13.12
CA LYS A 201 0.07 -16.73 -13.12
C LYS A 201 -0.41 -17.85 -12.20
N LEU A 202 -0.95 -17.53 -11.02
CA LEU A 202 -1.42 -18.52 -10.03
C LEU A 202 -2.73 -19.23 -10.43
N HIS A 203 -3.60 -18.60 -11.23
CA HIS A 203 -4.88 -19.18 -11.65
C HIS A 203 -4.78 -20.03 -12.93
N ASN A 204 -3.65 -19.92 -13.65
CA ASN A 204 -3.40 -20.65 -14.90
C ASN A 204 -2.46 -21.87 -14.70
N ILE A 205 -2.26 -22.29 -13.45
CA ILE A 205 -1.56 -23.52 -13.04
C ILE A 205 -2.62 -24.45 -12.46
#